data_AF-A0A9D7TZ22-F1
#
_entry.id   AF-A0A9D7TZ22-F1
#
_cell.length_a   1.000
_cell.length_b   1.000
_cell.length_c   1.000
_cell.angle_alpha   90.00
_cell.angle_beta   90.00
_cell.angle_gamma   90.00
#
_symmetry.space_group_name_H-M   'P 1'
#
loop_
_entity.id
_entity.type
_entity.pdbx_description
1 polymer ?
#
loop_
_entity_poly.entity_id
_entity_poly.type
_entity_poly.pdbx_seq_one_letter_code
_entity_poly.pdbx_strand_id
1 'polypeptide(L)'
;MSKCFLFFCLIGYSAFSQKRTPEQKAIFLEDISWTTAREILNEKTIVVIPLGAGSKEHGPHLPLSTDFLQATALTKRISEKRNVVIAPTVNYGFYPAFLKYPGSTSTTFHTAAETVIQVVRSLAAYGPKKFYVINIGVSTSPTLYLASKTLAEEGILMVFSRYDKPAFEKAEAQFRTTSYSGHADEIETSNVLSVRPDLVNMKVAVNDSSMKGKMGAMTPIPVENGNLNQSGINGYAALGSAEKGMKNMEAFANELINEIDMMAQIELPKMVDRKTEYAEYEGIYKNEKSGLELVISQRENRLEYILNGRDLRNFFPLFRDDKDYFSSMYLDLLFIRDDSGEVNKIWARNRGEVVWLKKIAPKN
;
A
#
# COMPACT_ATOMS: atom_id res chain seq x y z
N MET A 1 -9.70 -38.58 54.43
CA MET A 1 -8.78 -37.68 53.68
C MET A 1 -9.30 -37.59 52.26
N SER A 2 -10.09 -36.56 51.94
CA SER A 2 -10.67 -36.37 50.59
C SER A 2 -9.89 -35.26 49.89
N LYS A 3 -9.32 -35.57 48.71
CA LYS A 3 -8.48 -34.65 47.92
C LYS A 3 -9.37 -33.71 47.12
N CYS A 4 -9.31 -32.41 47.41
CA CYS A 4 -9.78 -31.36 46.51
C CYS A 4 -8.86 -31.27 45.30
N PHE A 5 -9.37 -31.54 44.10
CA PHE A 5 -8.72 -31.14 42.85
C PHE A 5 -9.30 -29.79 42.41
N LEU A 6 -8.52 -28.73 42.55
CA LEU A 6 -8.78 -27.47 41.86
C LEU A 6 -8.48 -27.67 40.37
N PHE A 7 -9.51 -27.53 39.54
CA PHE A 7 -9.35 -27.40 38.10
C PHE A 7 -8.92 -25.97 37.78
N PHE A 8 -7.63 -25.78 37.49
CA PHE A 8 -7.15 -24.55 36.87
C PHE A 8 -7.54 -24.58 35.38
N CYS A 9 -8.56 -23.79 35.00
CA CYS A 9 -8.80 -23.45 33.61
C CYS A 9 -7.66 -22.53 33.13
N LEU A 10 -6.64 -23.12 32.52
CA LEU A 10 -5.68 -22.43 31.67
C LEU A 10 -6.42 -21.92 30.44
N ILE A 11 -6.87 -20.66 30.48
CA ILE A 11 -7.27 -19.93 29.27
C ILE A 11 -5.98 -19.61 28.52
N GLY A 12 -5.61 -20.49 27.59
CA GLY A 12 -4.53 -20.24 26.66
C GLY A 12 -4.87 -19.02 25.80
N TYR A 13 -4.17 -17.91 26.02
CA TYR A 13 -4.11 -16.82 25.07
C TYR A 13 -3.34 -17.31 23.84
N SER A 14 -4.05 -17.85 22.85
CA SER A 14 -3.48 -18.04 21.52
C SER A 14 -3.33 -16.66 20.87
N ALA A 15 -2.12 -16.32 20.45
CA ALA A 15 -1.90 -15.25 19.49
C ALA A 15 -2.87 -15.44 18.32
N PHE A 16 -3.77 -14.47 18.12
CA PHE A 16 -4.87 -14.58 17.18
C PHE A 16 -4.34 -14.56 15.75
N SER A 17 -4.10 -15.74 15.17
CA SER A 17 -4.31 -15.95 13.75
C SER A 17 -5.82 -15.98 13.53
N GLN A 18 -6.32 -15.04 12.71
CA GLN A 18 -7.72 -15.01 12.32
C GLN A 18 -8.01 -16.32 11.58
N LYS A 19 -8.67 -17.30 12.24
CA LYS A 19 -8.98 -18.59 11.62
C LYS A 19 -9.78 -18.35 10.34
N ARG A 20 -9.14 -18.53 9.19
CA ARG A 20 -9.75 -18.44 7.87
C ARG A 20 -10.55 -19.72 7.64
N THR A 21 -11.82 -19.58 7.27
CA THR A 21 -12.74 -20.72 7.14
C THR A 21 -12.51 -21.43 5.79
N PRO A 22 -12.75 -22.74 5.67
CA PRO A 22 -12.61 -23.50 4.41
C PRO A 22 -13.53 -23.04 3.26
N GLU A 23 -14.47 -22.12 3.51
CA GLU A 23 -15.50 -21.67 2.57
C GLU A 23 -15.09 -20.43 1.75
N GLN A 24 -13.89 -19.89 1.95
CA GLN A 24 -13.43 -18.71 1.20
C GLN A 24 -13.18 -19.05 -0.27
N LYS A 25 -13.67 -18.19 -1.16
CA LYS A 25 -13.43 -18.26 -2.62
C LYS A 25 -12.09 -17.64 -3.02
N ALA A 26 -11.60 -16.66 -2.26
CA ALA A 26 -10.31 -16.05 -2.49
C ALA A 26 -9.17 -16.86 -1.88
N ILE A 27 -7.96 -16.62 -2.38
CA ILE A 27 -6.73 -17.19 -1.85
C ILE A 27 -5.93 -16.08 -1.18
N PHE A 28 -5.64 -16.23 0.11
CA PHE A 28 -4.74 -15.31 0.80
C PHE A 28 -3.29 -15.75 0.57
N LEU A 29 -2.46 -14.82 0.09
CA LEU A 29 -1.10 -15.12 -0.34
C LEU A 29 -0.22 -15.57 0.84
N GLU A 30 -0.44 -15.01 2.03
CA GLU A 30 0.28 -15.38 3.26
C GLU A 30 -0.03 -16.78 3.81
N ASP A 31 -1.08 -17.45 3.30
CA ASP A 31 -1.47 -18.79 3.76
C ASP A 31 -0.96 -19.93 2.87
N ILE A 32 -0.35 -19.60 1.74
CA ILE A 32 0.05 -20.59 0.74
C ILE A 32 1.57 -20.67 0.58
N SER A 33 2.04 -21.83 0.13
CA SER A 33 3.44 -22.01 -0.23
C SER A 33 3.79 -21.24 -1.49
N TRP A 34 5.07 -20.87 -1.67
CA TRP A 34 5.53 -20.23 -2.90
C TRP A 34 5.29 -21.10 -4.15
N THR A 35 5.29 -22.44 -4.00
CA THR A 35 4.99 -23.37 -5.09
C THR A 35 3.53 -23.29 -5.52
N THR A 36 2.60 -23.14 -4.57
CA THR A 36 1.19 -22.88 -4.86
C THR A 36 1.00 -21.48 -5.46
N ALA A 37 1.69 -20.47 -4.91
CA ALA A 37 1.65 -19.11 -5.45
C ALA A 37 2.07 -19.06 -6.93
N ARG A 38 3.13 -19.78 -7.30
CA ARG A 38 3.60 -19.92 -8.68
C ARG A 38 2.54 -20.49 -9.63
N GLU A 39 1.67 -21.38 -9.14
CA GLU A 39 0.62 -22.01 -9.96
C GLU A 39 -0.58 -21.08 -10.18
N ILE A 40 -0.90 -20.25 -9.18
CA ILE A 40 -2.10 -19.41 -9.20
C ILE A 40 -1.84 -17.98 -9.69
N LEU A 41 -0.62 -17.46 -9.56
CA LEU A 41 -0.26 -16.14 -10.06
C LEU A 41 0.00 -16.25 -11.57
N ASN A 42 -0.90 -15.70 -12.37
CA ASN A 42 -0.79 -15.62 -13.82
C ASN A 42 -1.52 -14.36 -14.33
N GLU A 43 -1.51 -14.11 -15.63
CA GLU A 43 -2.08 -12.89 -16.24
C GLU A 43 -3.58 -12.69 -16.00
N LYS A 44 -4.33 -13.76 -15.72
CA LYS A 44 -5.77 -13.70 -15.42
C LYS A 44 -6.05 -13.40 -13.95
N THR A 45 -5.03 -13.49 -13.09
CA THR A 45 -5.18 -13.32 -11.65
C THR A 45 -5.36 -11.85 -11.31
N ILE A 46 -6.45 -11.55 -10.59
CA ILE A 46 -6.66 -10.25 -9.96
C ILE A 46 -6.13 -10.33 -8.53
N VAL A 47 -5.23 -9.42 -8.19
CA VAL A 47 -4.68 -9.30 -6.85
C VAL A 47 -5.35 -8.14 -6.12
N VAL A 48 -5.92 -8.42 -4.96
CA VAL A 48 -6.47 -7.42 -4.04
C VAL A 48 -5.44 -7.12 -2.96
N ILE A 49 -5.10 -5.84 -2.76
CA ILE A 49 -4.13 -5.38 -1.76
C ILE A 49 -4.88 -4.53 -0.74
N PRO A 50 -5.07 -5.01 0.50
CA PRO A 50 -5.64 -4.17 1.54
C PRO A 50 -4.64 -3.09 1.97
N LEU A 51 -5.09 -1.83 2.06
CA LEU A 51 -4.31 -0.71 2.56
C LEU A 51 -5.07 -0.04 3.72
N GLY A 52 -4.57 -0.25 4.94
CA GLY A 52 -5.16 0.32 6.14
C GLY A 52 -4.10 0.54 7.20
N ALA A 53 -4.06 1.74 7.79
CA ALA A 53 -3.08 2.08 8.80
C ALA A 53 -3.11 1.09 9.98
N GLY A 54 -1.95 0.51 10.29
CA GLY A 54 -1.77 -0.28 11.51
C GLY A 54 -1.81 0.58 12.78
N SER A 55 -1.45 1.87 12.66
CA SER A 55 -1.44 2.82 13.76
C SER A 55 -1.65 4.27 13.28
N LYS A 56 -2.89 4.76 13.40
CA LYS A 56 -3.35 6.12 13.06
C LYS A 56 -4.40 6.55 14.10
N GLU A 57 -4.30 7.77 14.58
CA GLU A 57 -5.29 8.36 15.52
C GLU A 57 -6.73 8.24 14.99
N HIS A 58 -7.68 7.92 15.88
CA HIS A 58 -9.13 7.82 15.64
C HIS A 58 -9.95 8.18 16.90
N GLY A 59 -9.65 9.31 17.52
CA GLY A 59 -10.23 9.75 18.77
C GLY A 59 -9.79 8.91 19.98
N PRO A 60 -10.25 9.28 21.18
CA PRO A 60 -9.91 8.56 22.41
C PRO A 60 -10.65 7.22 22.56
N HIS A 61 -11.69 6.97 21.76
CA HIS A 61 -12.57 5.81 21.90
C HIS A 61 -12.22 4.65 20.98
N LEU A 62 -11.55 4.87 19.86
CA LEU A 62 -11.16 3.82 18.91
C LEU A 62 -9.67 3.44 19.03
N PRO A 63 -9.30 2.20 18.67
CA PRO A 63 -7.90 1.81 18.61
C PRO A 63 -7.17 2.49 17.44
N LEU A 64 -5.86 2.66 17.58
CA LEU A 64 -5.00 3.17 16.50
C LEU A 64 -5.03 2.29 15.24
N SER A 65 -5.42 1.03 15.36
CA SER A 65 -5.53 0.07 14.25
C SER A 65 -6.88 0.11 13.52
N THR A 66 -7.68 1.18 13.68
CA THR A 66 -9.04 1.26 13.11
C THR A 66 -9.06 1.01 11.60
N ASP A 67 -8.21 1.68 10.83
CA ASP A 67 -8.11 1.45 9.39
C ASP A 67 -7.74 0.00 9.04
N PHE A 68 -6.75 -0.57 9.73
CA PHE A 68 -6.34 -1.96 9.56
C PHE A 68 -7.48 -2.95 9.84
N LEU A 69 -8.27 -2.72 10.89
CA LEU A 69 -9.41 -3.55 11.24
C LEU A 69 -10.51 -3.47 10.17
N GLN A 70 -10.78 -2.26 9.64
CA GLN A 70 -11.72 -2.06 8.53
C GLN A 70 -11.24 -2.77 7.25
N ALA A 71 -9.97 -2.58 6.86
CA ALA A 71 -9.37 -3.27 5.71
C ALA A 71 -9.49 -4.79 5.84
N THR A 72 -9.14 -5.34 7.01
CA THR A 72 -9.24 -6.78 7.30
C THR A 72 -10.68 -7.29 7.16
N ALA A 73 -11.65 -6.55 7.71
CA ALA A 73 -13.04 -6.95 7.71
C ALA A 73 -13.72 -6.86 6.33
N LEU A 74 -13.33 -5.89 5.50
CA LEU A 74 -13.76 -5.78 4.10
C LEU A 74 -13.14 -6.90 3.26
N THR A 75 -11.85 -7.14 3.45
CA THR A 75 -11.10 -8.21 2.78
C THR A 75 -11.71 -9.58 3.05
N LYS A 76 -12.11 -9.85 4.29
CA LYS A 76 -12.83 -11.08 4.65
C LYS A 76 -14.14 -11.22 3.85
N ARG A 77 -14.96 -10.18 3.76
CA ARG A 77 -16.22 -10.22 3.00
C ARG A 77 -16.01 -10.44 1.51
N ILE A 78 -14.97 -9.81 0.95
CA ILE A 78 -14.57 -10.03 -0.46
C ILE A 78 -14.14 -11.49 -0.65
N SER A 79 -13.37 -12.03 0.29
CA SER A 79 -12.84 -13.41 0.20
C SER A 79 -13.91 -14.48 0.14
N GLU A 80 -15.07 -14.25 0.76
CA GLU A 80 -16.21 -15.17 0.74
C GLU A 80 -16.94 -15.14 -0.60
N LYS A 81 -16.80 -14.04 -1.37
CA LYS A 81 -17.64 -13.77 -2.55
C LYS A 81 -16.90 -13.81 -3.88
N ARG A 82 -15.57 -13.62 -3.91
CA ARG A 82 -14.79 -13.52 -5.16
C ARG A 82 -13.56 -14.41 -5.15
N ASN A 83 -13.27 -14.98 -6.33
CA ASN A 83 -12.05 -15.74 -6.57
C ASN A 83 -10.95 -14.79 -7.03
N VAL A 84 -10.22 -14.25 -6.05
CA VAL A 84 -9.11 -13.32 -6.23
C VAL A 84 -7.96 -13.77 -5.34
N VAL A 85 -6.74 -13.28 -5.60
CA VAL A 85 -5.64 -13.41 -4.64
C VAL A 85 -5.63 -12.18 -3.76
N ILE A 86 -5.57 -12.37 -2.44
CA ILE A 86 -5.45 -11.28 -1.47
C ILE A 86 -4.01 -11.24 -0.98
N ALA A 87 -3.34 -10.11 -1.17
CA ALA A 87 -2.00 -9.87 -0.65
C ALA A 87 -2.05 -9.45 0.84
N PRO A 88 -0.93 -9.56 1.58
CA PRO A 88 -0.83 -9.02 2.92
C PRO A 88 -1.17 -7.52 2.97
N THR A 89 -1.82 -7.09 4.05
CA THR A 89 -2.19 -5.67 4.24
C THR A 89 -0.95 -4.78 4.29
N VAL A 90 -0.97 -3.69 3.53
CA VAL A 90 -0.01 -2.60 3.65
C VAL A 90 -0.43 -1.72 4.83
N ASN A 91 0.33 -1.79 5.92
CA ASN A 91 -0.03 -1.17 7.20
C ASN A 91 0.58 0.22 7.45
N TYR A 92 1.53 0.63 6.61
CA TYR A 92 2.15 1.95 6.66
C TYR A 92 1.79 2.71 5.39
N GLY A 93 1.46 3.99 5.55
CA GLY A 93 0.99 4.84 4.46
C GLY A 93 1.14 6.32 4.78
N PHE A 94 0.47 7.15 3.99
CA PHE A 94 0.57 8.61 4.07
C PHE A 94 -0.64 9.21 4.81
N TYR A 95 -0.44 9.56 6.07
CA TYR A 95 -1.46 10.09 7.00
C TYR A 95 -0.98 11.39 7.68
N PRO A 96 -0.63 12.44 6.91
CA PRO A 96 0.04 13.63 7.44
C PRO A 96 -0.84 14.43 8.42
N ALA A 97 -2.16 14.30 8.32
CA ALA A 97 -3.11 15.07 9.11
C ALA A 97 -3.11 14.73 10.60
N PHE A 98 -2.54 13.58 11.00
CA PHE A 98 -2.68 13.02 12.34
C PHE A 98 -1.35 12.88 13.11
N LEU A 99 -0.27 13.48 12.60
CA LEU A 99 1.09 13.32 13.14
C LEU A 99 1.35 13.97 14.51
N LYS A 100 0.46 14.87 14.97
CA LYS A 100 0.57 15.49 16.29
C LYS A 100 -0.12 14.69 17.39
N TYR A 101 -0.83 13.61 17.03
CA TYR A 101 -1.42 12.69 18.00
C TYR A 101 -0.46 11.52 18.27
N PRO A 102 -0.08 11.26 19.53
CA PRO A 102 0.82 10.18 19.89
C PRO A 102 0.33 8.82 19.40
N GLY A 103 1.23 8.03 18.81
CA GLY A 103 0.93 6.71 18.26
C GLY A 103 0.59 6.69 16.77
N SER A 104 0.24 7.83 16.16
CA SER A 104 0.11 7.93 14.70
C SER A 104 1.47 7.72 14.03
N THR A 105 1.51 6.83 13.05
CA THR A 105 2.69 6.60 12.21
C THR A 105 2.34 6.90 10.76
N SER A 106 3.18 7.67 10.07
CA SER A 106 3.03 7.97 8.64
C SER A 106 4.39 7.91 7.98
N THR A 107 4.41 7.45 6.74
CA THR A 107 5.56 7.59 5.86
C THR A 107 5.54 8.95 5.16
N THR A 108 6.59 9.23 4.38
CA THR A 108 6.54 10.32 3.40
C THR A 108 5.58 9.95 2.25
N PHE A 109 5.19 10.96 1.46
CA PHE A 109 4.35 10.78 0.27
C PHE A 109 4.97 9.78 -0.72
N HIS A 110 6.25 9.98 -1.07
CA HIS A 110 6.95 9.13 -2.02
C HIS A 110 7.15 7.72 -1.47
N THR A 111 7.52 7.57 -0.20
CA THR A 111 7.65 6.23 0.42
C THR A 111 6.34 5.45 0.35
N ALA A 112 5.19 6.08 0.59
CA ALA A 112 3.88 5.41 0.50
C ALA A 112 3.58 4.96 -0.94
N ALA A 113 3.79 5.84 -1.93
CA ALA A 113 3.59 5.51 -3.33
C ALA A 113 4.52 4.37 -3.78
N GLU A 114 5.83 4.50 -3.50
CA GLU A 114 6.84 3.52 -3.87
C GLU A 114 6.62 2.16 -3.20
N THR A 115 6.15 2.13 -1.95
CA THR A 115 5.81 0.87 -1.27
C THR A 115 4.77 0.09 -2.08
N VAL A 116 3.68 0.73 -2.50
CA VAL A 116 2.63 0.08 -3.28
C VAL A 116 3.14 -0.31 -4.68
N ILE A 117 3.88 0.58 -5.35
CA ILE A 117 4.49 0.29 -6.66
C ILE A 117 5.38 -0.95 -6.58
N GLN A 118 6.26 -1.04 -5.58
CA GLN A 118 7.20 -2.16 -5.44
C GLN A 118 6.50 -3.47 -5.08
N VAL A 119 5.47 -3.44 -4.24
CA VAL A 119 4.64 -4.62 -3.95
C VAL A 119 3.95 -5.10 -5.23
N VAL A 120 3.33 -4.20 -5.99
CA VAL A 120 2.68 -4.55 -7.25
C VAL A 120 3.67 -5.09 -8.28
N ARG A 121 4.80 -4.41 -8.52
CA ARG A 121 5.86 -4.87 -9.44
C ARG A 121 6.36 -6.27 -9.07
N SER A 122 6.58 -6.53 -7.77
CA SER A 122 7.04 -7.82 -7.28
C SER A 122 6.05 -8.94 -7.60
N LEU A 123 4.75 -8.70 -7.43
CA LEU A 123 3.71 -9.69 -7.75
C LEU A 123 3.50 -9.80 -9.27
N ALA A 124 3.55 -8.69 -10.00
CA ALA A 124 3.36 -8.66 -11.45
C ALA A 124 4.47 -9.39 -12.21
N ALA A 125 5.65 -9.54 -11.61
CA ALA A 125 6.74 -10.36 -12.14
C ALA A 125 6.37 -11.85 -12.25
N TYR A 126 5.37 -12.32 -11.50
CA TYR A 126 4.84 -13.69 -11.60
C TYR A 126 3.65 -13.83 -12.55
N GLY A 127 3.23 -12.76 -13.24
CA GLY A 127 2.17 -12.82 -14.25
C GLY A 127 1.00 -11.85 -14.05
N PRO A 128 0.44 -11.65 -12.84
CA PRO A 128 -0.73 -10.78 -12.65
C PRO A 128 -0.54 -9.37 -13.21
N LYS A 129 -1.54 -8.83 -13.90
CA LYS A 129 -1.54 -7.47 -14.46
C LYS A 129 -2.66 -6.57 -13.95
N LYS A 130 -3.54 -7.10 -13.10
CA LYS A 130 -4.68 -6.36 -12.54
C LYS A 130 -4.63 -6.38 -11.01
N PHE A 131 -4.57 -5.19 -10.42
CA PHE A 131 -4.39 -4.98 -8.99
C PHE A 131 -5.46 -4.04 -8.46
N TYR A 132 -6.16 -4.44 -7.41
CA TYR A 132 -7.15 -3.61 -6.74
C TYR A 132 -6.72 -3.29 -5.31
N VAL A 133 -6.52 -2.02 -4.98
CA VAL A 133 -6.17 -1.61 -3.62
C VAL A 133 -7.42 -1.22 -2.84
N ILE A 134 -7.72 -1.94 -1.76
CA ILE A 134 -8.76 -1.52 -0.80
C ILE A 134 -8.16 -0.40 0.04
N ASN A 135 -8.43 0.82 -0.36
CA ASN A 135 -7.95 2.03 0.28
C ASN A 135 -8.99 2.54 1.30
N ILE A 136 -8.65 2.45 2.60
CA ILE A 136 -9.52 2.91 3.69
C ILE A 136 -9.45 4.43 3.89
N GLY A 137 -8.32 5.05 3.57
CA GLY A 137 -8.06 6.45 3.87
C GLY A 137 -8.20 7.40 2.67
N VAL A 138 -8.71 8.61 2.91
CA VAL A 138 -8.72 9.66 1.86
C VAL A 138 -7.31 10.18 1.60
N SER A 139 -6.48 10.35 2.64
CA SER A 139 -5.12 10.91 2.54
C SER A 139 -4.16 10.07 1.69
N THR A 140 -4.42 8.77 1.53
CA THR A 140 -3.63 7.83 0.71
C THR A 140 -4.02 7.85 -0.77
N SER A 141 -5.15 8.47 -1.15
CA SER A 141 -5.60 8.52 -2.54
C SER A 141 -4.59 9.19 -3.50
N PRO A 142 -3.94 10.33 -3.15
CA PRO A 142 -2.93 10.92 -4.00
C PRO A 142 -1.69 10.05 -4.23
N THR A 143 -1.24 9.31 -3.21
CA THR A 143 -0.09 8.39 -3.35
C THR A 143 -0.45 7.19 -4.23
N LEU A 144 -1.68 6.69 -4.12
CA LEU A 144 -2.21 5.62 -4.97
C LEU A 144 -2.43 6.08 -6.41
N TYR A 145 -2.81 7.35 -6.62
CA TYR A 145 -2.89 7.93 -7.96
C TYR A 145 -1.52 7.95 -8.64
N LEU A 146 -0.47 8.43 -7.95
CA LEU A 146 0.90 8.36 -8.45
C LEU A 146 1.29 6.92 -8.79
N ALA A 147 1.07 5.98 -7.86
CA ALA A 147 1.36 4.56 -8.09
C ALA A 147 0.62 4.00 -9.31
N SER A 148 -0.68 4.30 -9.46
CA SER A 148 -1.48 3.82 -10.59
C SER A 148 -0.97 4.34 -11.94
N LYS A 149 -0.54 5.61 -11.99
CA LYS A 149 0.01 6.23 -13.19
C LYS A 149 1.36 5.60 -13.55
N THR A 150 2.25 5.45 -12.57
CA THR A 150 3.57 4.82 -12.78
C THR A 150 3.42 3.39 -13.29
N LEU A 151 2.56 2.59 -12.67
CA LEU A 151 2.32 1.20 -13.05
C LEU A 151 1.63 1.06 -14.43
N ALA A 152 0.80 2.03 -14.81
CA ALA A 152 0.18 2.04 -16.13
C ALA A 152 1.21 2.17 -17.27
N GLU A 153 2.30 2.90 -17.05
CA GLU A 153 3.42 2.98 -18.01
C GLU A 153 4.12 1.63 -18.21
N GLU A 154 3.95 0.69 -17.28
CA GLU A 154 4.49 -0.67 -17.33
C GLU A 154 3.47 -1.71 -17.82
N GLY A 155 2.32 -1.25 -18.30
CA GLY A 155 1.23 -2.13 -18.76
C GLY A 155 0.48 -2.84 -17.62
N ILE A 156 0.58 -2.32 -16.39
CA ILE A 156 -0.10 -2.87 -15.21
C ILE A 156 -1.31 -1.98 -14.87
N LEU A 157 -2.49 -2.59 -14.76
CA LEU A 157 -3.70 -1.91 -14.31
C LEU A 157 -3.78 -1.97 -12.78
N MET A 158 -3.68 -0.82 -12.12
CA MET A 158 -4.00 -0.68 -10.70
C MET A 158 -5.18 0.27 -10.49
N VAL A 159 -6.23 -0.18 -9.82
CA VAL A 159 -7.37 0.64 -9.36
C VAL A 159 -7.41 0.59 -7.84
N PHE A 160 -8.02 1.59 -7.22
CA PHE A 160 -8.18 1.64 -5.78
C PHE A 160 -9.53 2.22 -5.39
N SER A 161 -10.04 1.81 -4.23
CA SER A 161 -11.30 2.32 -3.72
C SER A 161 -11.21 3.80 -3.37
N ARG A 162 -12.29 4.52 -3.65
CA ARG A 162 -12.43 5.95 -3.40
C ARG A 162 -13.76 6.20 -2.72
N TYR A 163 -13.71 6.36 -1.39
CA TYR A 163 -14.91 6.52 -0.58
C TYR A 163 -15.61 7.87 -0.80
N ASP A 164 -14.95 8.80 -1.48
CA ASP A 164 -15.54 10.05 -1.95
C ASP A 164 -16.39 9.90 -3.23
N LYS A 165 -16.47 8.70 -3.83
CA LYS A 165 -17.37 8.44 -4.96
C LYS A 165 -18.83 8.37 -4.49
N PRO A 166 -19.81 8.81 -5.31
CA PRO A 166 -21.23 8.77 -4.96
C PRO A 166 -21.78 7.39 -4.56
N ALA A 167 -21.21 6.31 -5.07
CA ALA A 167 -21.65 4.95 -4.73
C ALA A 167 -21.38 4.60 -3.26
N PHE A 168 -20.18 4.92 -2.74
CA PHE A 168 -19.83 4.71 -1.33
C PHE A 168 -20.61 5.66 -0.42
N GLU A 169 -20.76 6.93 -0.79
CA GLU A 169 -21.59 7.88 -0.05
C GLU A 169 -23.04 7.38 0.07
N LYS A 170 -23.63 6.89 -1.02
CA LYS A 170 -24.98 6.32 -1.01
C LYS A 170 -25.05 5.06 -0.14
N ALA A 171 -24.03 4.20 -0.22
CA ALA A 171 -23.96 2.97 0.57
C ALA A 171 -23.92 3.27 2.08
N GLU A 172 -23.23 4.33 2.50
CA GLU A 172 -23.05 4.72 3.89
C GLU A 172 -24.20 5.57 4.45
N ALA A 173 -24.65 6.58 3.69
CA ALA A 173 -25.54 7.64 4.19
C ALA A 173 -26.87 7.13 4.76
N GLN A 174 -27.35 5.99 4.27
CA GLN A 174 -28.56 5.31 4.78
C GLN A 174 -28.44 4.80 6.22
N PHE A 175 -27.22 4.66 6.75
CA PHE A 175 -26.96 4.17 8.11
C PHE A 175 -26.55 5.27 9.08
N ARG A 176 -26.20 6.46 8.56
CA ARG A 176 -25.85 7.62 9.37
C ARG A 176 -27.09 8.26 9.97
N THR A 177 -26.97 8.71 11.21
CA THR A 177 -28.00 9.51 11.87
C THR A 177 -27.96 10.95 11.39
N THR A 178 -26.78 11.44 10.98
CA THR A 178 -26.59 12.81 10.50
C THR A 178 -25.92 12.85 9.13
N SER A 179 -26.16 13.92 8.36
CA SER A 179 -25.57 14.07 7.04
C SER A 179 -24.09 14.40 7.05
N TYR A 180 -23.50 14.75 8.20
CA TYR A 180 -22.08 15.08 8.30
C TYR A 180 -21.27 13.90 8.83
N SER A 181 -20.25 13.53 8.08
CA SER A 181 -19.30 12.45 8.34
C SER A 181 -17.88 12.97 8.08
N GLY A 182 -16.89 12.36 8.72
CA GLY A 182 -15.50 12.77 8.61
C GLY A 182 -14.54 11.69 9.07
N HIS A 183 -14.01 11.84 10.29
CA HIS A 183 -12.94 11.00 10.83
C HIS A 183 -13.24 10.63 12.27
N ALA A 184 -12.99 9.37 12.64
CA ALA A 184 -13.35 8.77 13.92
C ALA A 184 -14.84 8.98 14.27
N ASP A 185 -15.68 9.01 13.24
CA ASP A 185 -17.06 9.47 13.34
C ASP A 185 -18.04 8.34 13.65
N GLU A 186 -19.33 8.59 13.44
CA GLU A 186 -20.39 7.61 13.65
C GLU A 186 -20.14 6.28 12.93
N ILE A 187 -19.68 6.32 11.67
CA ILE A 187 -19.57 5.12 10.84
C ILE A 187 -18.27 4.38 11.12
N GLU A 188 -17.14 5.05 11.26
CA GLU A 188 -15.90 4.37 11.65
C GLU A 188 -16.03 3.73 13.03
N THR A 189 -16.68 4.43 13.97
CA THR A 189 -16.99 3.87 15.29
C THR A 189 -17.89 2.64 15.18
N SER A 190 -18.94 2.73 14.37
CA SER A 190 -19.86 1.63 14.12
C SER A 190 -19.13 0.42 13.50
N ASN A 191 -18.31 0.65 12.49
CA ASN A 191 -17.53 -0.38 11.79
C ASN A 191 -16.65 -1.15 12.78
N VAL A 192 -15.89 -0.46 13.64
CA VAL A 192 -15.03 -1.11 14.63
C VAL A 192 -15.84 -1.82 15.72
N LEU A 193 -16.94 -1.24 16.20
CA LEU A 193 -17.86 -1.91 17.14
C LEU A 193 -18.40 -3.24 16.58
N SER A 194 -18.59 -3.35 15.26
CA SER A 194 -19.08 -4.57 14.63
C SER A 194 -18.03 -5.69 14.51
N VAL A 195 -16.74 -5.37 14.64
CA VAL A 195 -15.64 -6.34 14.41
C VAL A 195 -14.78 -6.59 15.65
N ARG A 196 -14.51 -5.56 16.45
CA ARG A 196 -13.67 -5.58 17.66
C ARG A 196 -14.27 -4.64 18.73
N PRO A 197 -15.50 -4.90 19.21
CA PRO A 197 -16.13 -4.07 20.24
C PRO A 197 -15.32 -4.02 21.54
N ASP A 198 -14.50 -5.04 21.80
CA ASP A 198 -13.59 -5.10 22.95
C ASP A 198 -12.49 -4.04 22.94
N LEU A 199 -12.20 -3.45 21.78
CA LEU A 199 -11.22 -2.37 21.63
C LEU A 199 -11.84 -0.96 21.64
N VAL A 200 -13.18 -0.86 21.70
CA VAL A 200 -13.87 0.43 21.63
C VAL A 200 -14.32 0.88 23.01
N ASN A 201 -13.88 2.06 23.44
CA ASN A 201 -14.33 2.66 24.69
C ASN A 201 -15.41 3.73 24.43
N MET A 202 -16.66 3.29 24.29
CA MET A 202 -17.79 4.20 24.04
C MET A 202 -18.03 5.22 25.16
N LYS A 203 -17.47 5.04 26.37
CA LYS A 203 -17.61 6.03 27.46
C LYS A 203 -16.91 7.35 27.17
N VAL A 204 -15.93 7.35 26.26
CA VAL A 204 -15.18 8.54 25.84
C VAL A 204 -15.46 8.93 24.39
N ALA A 205 -16.42 8.27 23.73
CA ALA A 205 -16.88 8.67 22.42
C ALA A 205 -17.71 9.95 22.53
N VAL A 206 -17.32 10.98 21.80
CA VAL A 206 -17.99 12.30 21.83
C VAL A 206 -18.30 12.76 20.41
N ASN A 207 -19.22 13.71 20.30
CA ASN A 207 -19.50 14.37 19.03
C ASN A 207 -18.62 15.63 18.94
N ASP A 208 -17.79 15.72 17.90
CA ASP A 208 -16.95 16.88 17.64
C ASP A 208 -16.94 17.15 16.14
N SER A 209 -17.60 18.22 15.72
CA SER A 209 -17.64 18.68 14.33
C SER A 209 -16.87 19.98 14.13
N SER A 210 -15.93 20.32 15.02
CA SER A 210 -15.11 21.54 14.96
C SER A 210 -14.24 21.63 13.70
N MET A 211 -14.05 20.50 13.02
CA MET A 211 -13.29 20.33 11.79
C MET A 211 -14.16 20.37 10.52
N LYS A 212 -15.48 20.56 10.65
CA LYS A 212 -16.39 20.68 9.51
C LYS A 212 -16.00 21.82 8.57
N GLY A 213 -15.75 21.47 7.31
CA GLY A 213 -15.38 22.42 6.26
C GLY A 213 -13.94 22.94 6.32
N LYS A 214 -13.12 22.45 7.26
CA LYS A 214 -11.71 22.82 7.37
C LYS A 214 -10.83 21.80 6.63
N MET A 215 -9.77 22.31 6.02
CA MET A 215 -8.73 21.50 5.39
C MET A 215 -7.43 21.58 6.21
N GLY A 216 -6.55 20.59 6.03
CA GLY A 216 -5.24 20.56 6.68
C GLY A 216 -5.17 19.65 7.90
N ALA A 217 -4.07 19.74 8.64
CA ALA A 217 -3.78 18.85 9.76
C ALA A 217 -4.67 19.12 10.98
N MET A 218 -5.05 18.05 11.68
CA MET A 218 -5.70 18.08 12.99
C MET A 218 -4.64 17.94 14.07
N THR A 219 -4.79 18.69 15.16
CA THR A 219 -3.77 18.73 16.21
C THR A 219 -4.40 18.83 17.60
N PRO A 220 -3.91 18.05 18.60
CA PRO A 220 -4.43 18.12 19.96
C PRO A 220 -3.91 19.33 20.75
N ILE A 221 -2.95 20.07 20.18
CA ILE A 221 -2.29 21.23 20.76
C ILE A 221 -2.22 22.35 19.71
N PRO A 222 -2.16 23.63 20.11
CA PRO A 222 -1.98 24.72 19.17
C PRO A 222 -0.65 24.57 18.41
N VAL A 223 -0.71 24.60 17.08
CA VAL A 223 0.45 24.68 16.20
C VAL A 223 0.18 25.69 15.09
N GLU A 224 1.24 26.32 14.58
CA GLU A 224 1.13 27.21 13.43
C GLU A 224 0.55 26.46 12.22
N ASN A 225 -0.45 27.05 11.57
CA ASN A 225 -1.17 26.49 10.41
C ASN A 225 -1.85 25.12 10.64
N GLY A 226 -1.97 24.65 11.89
CA GLY A 226 -2.72 23.46 12.25
C GLY A 226 -4.11 23.80 12.77
N ASN A 227 -5.05 22.89 12.58
CA ASN A 227 -6.37 23.03 13.17
C ASN A 227 -6.38 22.38 14.56
N LEU A 228 -6.68 23.17 15.60
CA LEU A 228 -6.84 22.65 16.96
C LEU A 228 -8.11 21.79 17.01
N ASN A 229 -7.93 20.53 17.41
CA ASN A 229 -8.98 19.55 17.64
C ASN A 229 -8.49 18.58 18.73
N GLN A 230 -8.91 18.80 19.98
CA GLN A 230 -8.38 18.03 21.11
C GLN A 230 -8.92 16.61 21.15
N SER A 231 -10.13 16.38 20.64
CA SER A 231 -10.76 15.06 20.63
C SER A 231 -10.12 14.12 19.60
N GLY A 232 -9.55 14.65 18.52
CA GLY A 232 -9.18 13.87 17.35
C GLY A 232 -10.37 13.45 16.47
N ILE A 233 -11.60 13.78 16.88
CA ILE A 233 -12.83 13.38 16.20
C ILE A 233 -13.28 14.49 15.25
N ASN A 234 -13.76 14.09 14.08
CA ASN A 234 -14.46 14.93 13.12
C ASN A 234 -15.77 14.28 12.69
N GLY A 235 -16.79 14.37 13.55
CA GLY A 235 -18.10 13.78 13.35
C GLY A 235 -18.79 13.38 14.67
N TYR A 236 -19.73 12.45 14.59
CA TYR A 236 -20.64 12.11 15.69
C TYR A 236 -20.39 10.70 16.26
N ALA A 237 -19.22 10.48 16.85
CA ALA A 237 -18.80 9.15 17.33
C ALA A 237 -19.78 8.52 18.33
N ALA A 238 -20.42 9.32 19.18
CA ALA A 238 -21.35 8.83 20.21
C ALA A 238 -22.62 8.17 19.62
N LEU A 239 -22.89 8.39 18.33
CA LEU A 239 -24.03 7.80 17.62
C LEU A 239 -23.72 6.41 17.02
N GLY A 240 -22.47 5.95 17.13
CA GLY A 240 -22.03 4.69 16.56
C GLY A 240 -22.68 3.47 17.21
N SER A 241 -22.97 2.44 16.41
CA SER A 241 -23.49 1.16 16.90
C SER A 241 -22.95 -0.01 16.08
N ALA A 242 -22.82 -1.18 16.72
CA ALA A 242 -22.35 -2.40 16.03
C ALA A 242 -23.28 -2.80 14.86
N GLU A 243 -24.60 -2.56 14.99
CA GLU A 243 -25.56 -2.86 13.93
C GLU A 243 -25.32 -2.02 12.67
N LYS A 244 -25.11 -0.69 12.84
CA LYS A 244 -24.77 0.20 11.73
C LYS A 244 -23.49 -0.25 11.04
N GLY A 245 -22.49 -0.65 11.81
CA GLY A 245 -21.19 -1.08 11.28
C GLY A 245 -21.31 -2.37 10.48
N MET A 246 -22.06 -3.34 10.97
CA MET A 246 -22.30 -4.58 10.24
C MET A 246 -22.96 -4.31 8.88
N LYS A 247 -23.97 -3.44 8.85
CA LYS A 247 -24.69 -3.04 7.62
C LYS A 247 -23.80 -2.25 6.67
N ASN A 248 -23.05 -1.27 7.19
CA ASN A 248 -22.15 -0.44 6.39
C ASN A 248 -21.00 -1.26 5.77
N MET A 249 -20.34 -2.11 6.57
CA MET A 249 -19.25 -2.96 6.07
C MET A 249 -19.70 -3.95 5.01
N GLU A 250 -20.96 -4.42 5.09
CA GLU A 250 -21.56 -5.24 4.03
C GLU A 250 -21.83 -4.42 2.76
N ALA A 251 -22.40 -3.22 2.90
CA ALA A 251 -22.66 -2.33 1.77
C ALA A 251 -21.37 -1.90 1.07
N PHE A 252 -20.33 -1.51 1.82
CA PHE A 252 -19.02 -1.17 1.28
C PHE A 252 -18.36 -2.36 0.60
N ALA A 253 -18.41 -3.56 1.20
CA ALA A 253 -17.87 -4.75 0.55
C ALA A 253 -18.56 -5.02 -0.80
N ASN A 254 -19.87 -4.79 -0.92
CA ASN A 254 -20.57 -4.93 -2.20
C ASN A 254 -20.10 -3.90 -3.23
N GLU A 255 -19.87 -2.65 -2.85
CA GLU A 255 -19.32 -1.65 -3.78
C GLU A 255 -17.88 -1.97 -4.20
N LEU A 256 -17.02 -2.42 -3.28
CA LEU A 256 -15.66 -2.87 -3.61
C LEU A 256 -15.69 -4.05 -4.58
N ILE A 257 -16.59 -5.00 -4.36
CA ILE A 257 -16.80 -6.15 -5.24
C ILE A 257 -17.25 -5.69 -6.63
N ASN A 258 -18.17 -4.74 -6.73
CA ASN A 258 -18.59 -4.16 -8.01
C ASN A 258 -17.40 -3.53 -8.75
N GLU A 259 -16.54 -2.78 -8.06
CA GLU A 259 -15.35 -2.19 -8.67
C GLU A 259 -14.34 -3.26 -9.13
N ILE A 260 -14.14 -4.34 -8.36
CA ILE A 260 -13.28 -5.48 -8.73
C ILE A 260 -13.84 -6.18 -9.99
N ASP A 261 -15.14 -6.42 -10.04
CA ASP A 261 -15.79 -7.06 -11.19
C ASP A 261 -15.72 -6.19 -12.46
N MET A 262 -15.88 -4.87 -12.31
CA MET A 262 -15.70 -3.91 -13.40
C MET A 262 -14.25 -3.90 -13.90
N MET A 263 -13.27 -3.86 -12.99
CA MET A 263 -11.84 -3.94 -13.31
C MET A 263 -11.50 -5.19 -14.15
N ALA A 264 -12.14 -6.32 -13.85
CA ALA A 264 -11.90 -7.57 -14.57
C ALA A 264 -12.13 -7.42 -16.08
N GLN A 265 -12.98 -6.46 -16.50
CA GLN A 265 -13.32 -6.18 -17.90
C GLN A 265 -12.51 -5.04 -18.53
N ILE A 266 -11.74 -4.28 -17.75
CA ILE A 266 -10.94 -3.15 -18.27
C ILE A 266 -9.73 -3.69 -19.06
N GLU A 267 -9.46 -3.12 -20.24
CA GLU A 267 -8.25 -3.42 -21.02
C GLU A 267 -6.99 -2.97 -20.27
N LEU A 268 -5.90 -3.72 -20.42
CA LEU A 268 -4.63 -3.34 -19.81
C LEU A 268 -4.10 -2.04 -20.45
N PRO A 269 -3.49 -1.15 -19.65
CA PRO A 269 -2.85 0.03 -20.20
C PRO A 269 -1.71 -0.37 -21.14
N LYS A 270 -1.44 0.49 -22.13
CA LYS A 270 -0.31 0.27 -23.04
C LYS A 270 0.99 0.61 -22.32
N MET A 271 1.89 -0.36 -22.27
CA MET A 271 3.25 -0.15 -21.78
C MET A 271 3.95 0.92 -22.65
N VAL A 272 4.61 1.87 -22.00
CA VAL A 272 5.44 2.88 -22.65
C VAL A 272 6.72 2.20 -23.13
N ASP A 273 6.98 2.23 -24.43
CA ASP A 273 8.23 1.75 -25.00
C ASP A 273 9.37 2.72 -24.66
N ARG A 274 10.29 2.27 -23.81
CA ARG A 274 11.49 3.01 -23.38
C ARG A 274 12.75 2.48 -24.05
N LYS A 275 12.66 1.64 -25.09
CA LYS A 275 13.83 1.04 -25.73
C LYS A 275 14.84 2.08 -26.22
N THR A 276 14.34 3.16 -26.83
CA THR A 276 15.17 4.27 -27.30
C THR A 276 15.78 5.06 -26.15
N GLU A 277 14.99 5.38 -25.12
CA GLU A 277 15.49 6.07 -23.90
C GLU A 277 16.58 5.22 -23.22
N TYR A 278 16.37 3.91 -23.12
CA TYR A 278 17.27 3.01 -22.41
C TYR A 278 18.54 2.69 -23.18
N ALA A 279 18.50 2.76 -24.52
CA ALA A 279 19.69 2.65 -25.37
C ALA A 279 20.76 3.70 -25.03
N GLU A 280 20.36 4.87 -24.51
CA GLU A 280 21.30 5.92 -24.10
C GLU A 280 22.21 5.48 -22.93
N TYR A 281 21.70 4.61 -22.06
CA TYR A 281 22.42 4.08 -20.89
C TYR A 281 23.24 2.83 -21.20
N GLU A 282 23.00 2.16 -22.32
CA GLU A 282 23.71 0.91 -22.66
C GLU A 282 25.19 1.17 -22.94
N GLY A 283 26.05 0.26 -22.47
CA GLY A 283 27.48 0.33 -22.72
C GLY A 283 28.32 -0.29 -21.62
N ILE A 284 29.63 -0.26 -21.83
CA ILE A 284 30.63 -0.69 -20.85
C ILE A 284 31.18 0.56 -20.17
N TYR A 285 31.13 0.59 -18.85
CA TYR A 285 31.63 1.68 -18.03
C TYR A 285 32.78 1.16 -17.17
N LYS A 286 33.91 1.88 -17.12
CA LYS A 286 35.05 1.48 -16.29
C LYS A 286 35.56 2.58 -15.37
N ASN A 287 36.06 2.16 -14.22
CA ASN A 287 36.91 2.99 -13.37
C ASN A 287 38.37 2.79 -13.76
N GLU A 288 39.07 3.85 -14.14
CA GLU A 288 40.47 3.78 -14.57
C GLU A 288 41.43 3.34 -13.46
N LYS A 289 41.10 3.57 -12.18
CA LYS A 289 41.98 3.28 -11.03
C LYS A 289 41.76 1.89 -10.46
N SER A 290 40.51 1.52 -10.21
CA SER A 290 40.17 0.23 -9.59
C SER A 290 39.97 -0.90 -10.59
N GLY A 291 39.85 -0.57 -11.88
CA GLY A 291 39.52 -1.55 -12.92
C GLY A 291 38.07 -2.06 -12.84
N LEU A 292 37.23 -1.48 -11.98
CA LEU A 292 35.82 -1.85 -11.87
C LEU A 292 35.15 -1.67 -13.24
N GLU A 293 34.44 -2.69 -13.70
CA GLU A 293 33.70 -2.72 -14.95
C GLU A 293 32.21 -2.92 -14.66
N LEU A 294 31.38 -2.07 -15.25
CA LEU A 294 29.93 -2.16 -15.23
C LEU A 294 29.43 -2.22 -16.67
N VAL A 295 28.78 -3.31 -17.04
CA VAL A 295 28.10 -3.43 -18.33
C VAL A 295 26.63 -3.15 -18.11
N ILE A 296 26.10 -2.14 -18.77
CA ILE A 296 24.67 -1.83 -18.81
C ILE A 296 24.10 -2.29 -20.15
N SER A 297 22.98 -2.99 -20.09
CA SER A 297 22.21 -3.46 -21.25
C SER A 297 20.72 -3.35 -20.94
N GLN A 298 19.87 -3.59 -21.93
CA GLN A 298 18.43 -3.64 -21.71
C GLN A 298 17.79 -4.97 -22.17
N ARG A 299 16.75 -5.38 -21.46
CA ARG A 299 15.88 -6.51 -21.81
C ARG A 299 14.45 -6.21 -21.40
N GLU A 300 13.49 -6.49 -22.28
CA GLU A 300 12.05 -6.32 -21.98
C GLU A 300 11.71 -4.98 -21.33
N ASN A 301 12.20 -3.88 -21.92
CA ASN A 301 11.93 -2.52 -21.43
C ASN A 301 12.45 -2.25 -20.00
N ARG A 302 13.53 -2.92 -19.60
CA ARG A 302 14.22 -2.75 -18.31
C ARG A 302 15.73 -2.70 -18.52
N LEU A 303 16.42 -1.94 -17.70
CA LEU A 303 17.88 -1.97 -17.63
C LEU A 303 18.35 -3.16 -16.79
N GLU A 304 19.47 -3.71 -17.23
CA GLU A 304 20.14 -4.86 -16.65
C GLU A 304 21.64 -4.56 -16.55
N TYR A 305 22.31 -5.18 -15.58
CA TYR A 305 23.72 -4.92 -15.36
C TYR A 305 24.55 -6.17 -15.04
N ILE A 306 25.82 -6.11 -15.43
CA ILE A 306 26.89 -7.05 -15.04
C ILE A 306 27.99 -6.22 -14.37
N LEU A 307 28.38 -6.60 -13.15
CA LEU A 307 29.38 -5.87 -12.37
C LEU A 307 30.62 -6.75 -12.16
N ASN A 308 31.77 -6.35 -12.71
CA ASN A 308 33.02 -7.11 -12.71
C ASN A 308 32.84 -8.56 -13.19
N GLY A 309 32.13 -8.75 -14.31
CA GLY A 309 31.82 -10.07 -14.85
C GLY A 309 30.81 -10.89 -14.03
N ARG A 310 30.31 -10.38 -12.90
CA ARG A 310 29.24 -11.01 -12.14
C ARG A 310 27.90 -10.63 -12.75
N ASP A 311 27.27 -11.62 -13.35
CA ASP A 311 25.92 -11.52 -13.89
C ASP A 311 24.90 -11.53 -12.74
N LEU A 312 24.30 -10.38 -12.47
CA LEU A 312 23.31 -10.19 -11.40
C LEU A 312 21.88 -10.02 -11.93
N ARG A 313 21.69 -10.19 -13.25
CA ARG A 313 20.42 -9.91 -13.94
C ARG A 313 19.23 -10.72 -13.42
N ASN A 314 19.48 -11.88 -12.80
CA ASN A 314 18.45 -12.75 -12.23
C ASN A 314 18.27 -12.60 -10.71
N PHE A 315 19.13 -11.83 -10.04
CA PHE A 315 19.11 -11.71 -8.58
C PHE A 315 18.71 -10.30 -8.13
N PHE A 316 19.27 -9.28 -8.77
CA PHE A 316 19.11 -7.88 -8.38
C PHE A 316 18.75 -7.06 -9.61
N PRO A 317 17.46 -6.85 -9.90
CA PRO A 317 17.05 -6.00 -11.01
C PRO A 317 17.45 -4.54 -10.74
N LEU A 318 17.60 -3.77 -11.81
CA LEU A 318 17.83 -2.34 -11.73
C LEU A 318 16.49 -1.60 -11.79
N PHE A 319 16.12 -0.92 -10.71
CA PHE A 319 14.90 -0.13 -10.62
C PHE A 319 15.18 1.31 -11.00
N ARG A 320 14.29 1.90 -11.81
CA ARG A 320 14.31 3.32 -12.11
C ARG A 320 13.61 4.07 -10.98
N ASP A 321 14.39 4.80 -10.21
CA ASP A 321 13.90 5.58 -9.07
C ASP A 321 13.65 7.04 -9.48
N ASP A 322 14.42 7.57 -10.43
CA ASP A 322 14.21 8.90 -11.04
C ASP A 322 14.79 8.93 -12.47
N LYS A 323 14.68 10.06 -13.15
CA LYS A 323 15.38 10.31 -14.41
C LYS A 323 16.89 10.18 -14.19
N ASP A 324 17.53 9.38 -15.04
CA ASP A 324 18.96 9.07 -14.98
C ASP A 324 19.43 8.42 -13.65
N TYR A 325 18.53 8.12 -12.70
CA TYR A 325 18.87 7.53 -11.40
C TYR A 325 18.19 6.17 -11.21
N PHE A 326 19.01 5.17 -10.90
CA PHE A 326 18.60 3.79 -10.77
C PHE A 326 19.23 3.13 -9.56
N SER A 327 18.53 2.19 -8.92
CA SER A 327 19.06 1.43 -7.80
C SER A 327 18.86 -0.07 -7.93
N SER A 328 19.66 -0.80 -7.17
CA SER A 328 19.59 -2.23 -6.95
C SER A 328 20.12 -2.55 -5.54
N MET A 329 20.08 -3.81 -5.10
CA MET A 329 20.34 -4.19 -3.69
C MET A 329 21.61 -3.58 -3.08
N TYR A 330 22.67 -3.40 -3.88
CA TYR A 330 23.95 -2.83 -3.43
C TYR A 330 24.50 -1.75 -4.35
N LEU A 331 23.71 -1.29 -5.31
CA LEU A 331 24.20 -0.49 -6.41
C LEU A 331 23.24 0.66 -6.67
N ASP A 332 23.68 1.88 -6.41
CA ASP A 332 23.01 3.09 -6.91
C ASP A 332 23.79 3.61 -8.11
N LEU A 333 23.08 4.00 -9.17
CA LEU A 333 23.63 4.52 -10.41
C LEU A 333 22.96 5.85 -10.73
N LEU A 334 23.76 6.91 -10.80
CA LEU A 334 23.35 8.18 -11.41
C LEU A 334 24.13 8.35 -12.71
N PHE A 335 23.42 8.25 -13.84
CA PHE A 335 23.97 8.49 -15.16
C PHE A 335 24.16 9.99 -15.37
N ILE A 336 25.36 10.38 -15.78
CA ILE A 336 25.72 11.78 -15.98
C ILE A 336 25.88 12.04 -17.47
N ARG A 337 25.20 13.09 -17.91
CA ARG A 337 25.22 13.59 -19.28
C ARG A 337 26.26 14.70 -19.40
N ASP A 338 26.92 14.80 -20.55
CA ASP A 338 27.78 15.95 -20.88
C ASP A 338 27.00 17.11 -21.52
N ASP A 339 27.73 18.14 -21.93
CA ASP A 339 27.19 19.36 -22.54
C ASP A 339 26.44 19.09 -23.87
N SER A 340 26.68 17.93 -24.51
CA SER A 340 25.94 17.49 -25.70
C SER A 340 24.65 16.71 -25.36
N GLY A 341 24.46 16.37 -24.09
CA GLY A 341 23.34 15.56 -23.59
C GLY A 341 23.59 14.06 -23.58
N GLU A 342 24.77 13.60 -24.00
CA GLU A 342 25.13 12.18 -24.05
C GLU A 342 25.56 11.65 -22.69
N VAL A 343 25.06 10.47 -22.32
CA VAL A 343 25.48 9.76 -21.12
C VAL A 343 26.90 9.23 -21.33
N ASN A 344 27.87 9.80 -20.62
CA ASN A 344 29.28 9.41 -20.75
C ASN A 344 29.94 9.00 -19.42
N LYS A 345 29.27 9.22 -18.29
CA LYS A 345 29.76 8.87 -16.96
C LYS A 345 28.64 8.31 -16.08
N ILE A 346 29.04 7.56 -15.08
CA ILE A 346 28.16 7.11 -14.00
C ILE A 346 28.83 7.45 -12.67
N TRP A 347 28.09 8.12 -11.81
CA TRP A 347 28.34 8.06 -10.37
C TRP A 347 27.69 6.78 -9.85
N ALA A 348 28.48 5.87 -9.31
CA ALA A 348 27.99 4.63 -8.75
C ALA A 348 28.32 4.54 -7.26
N ARG A 349 27.37 4.08 -6.45
CA ARG A 349 27.62 3.67 -5.07
C ARG A 349 27.46 2.17 -4.98
N ASN A 350 28.56 1.45 -4.83
CA ASN A 350 28.60 -0.01 -4.72
C ASN A 350 28.97 -0.42 -3.29
N ARG A 351 28.03 -1.01 -2.55
CA ARG A 351 28.22 -1.43 -1.14
C ARG A 351 28.75 -0.30 -0.23
N GLY A 352 28.30 0.92 -0.48
CA GLY A 352 28.72 2.12 0.27
C GLY A 352 29.97 2.81 -0.28
N GLU A 353 30.72 2.17 -1.18
CA GLU A 353 31.86 2.81 -1.84
C GLU A 353 31.42 3.59 -3.07
N VAL A 354 31.84 4.85 -3.14
CA VAL A 354 31.57 5.72 -4.29
C VAL A 354 32.66 5.53 -5.35
N VAL A 355 32.24 5.25 -6.57
CA VAL A 355 33.12 5.06 -7.73
C VAL A 355 32.56 5.81 -8.94
N TRP A 356 33.48 6.43 -9.69
CA TRP A 356 33.16 7.07 -10.95
C TRP A 356 33.53 6.15 -12.10
N LEU A 357 32.60 5.93 -13.01
CA LEU A 357 32.79 5.07 -14.17
C LEU A 357 32.65 5.92 -15.44
N LYS A 358 33.57 5.79 -16.38
CA LYS A 358 33.46 6.43 -17.70
C LYS A 358 32.99 5.40 -18.71
N LYS A 359 32.07 5.81 -19.59
CA LYS A 359 31.63 5.01 -20.73
C LYS A 359 32.81 4.81 -21.67
N ILE A 360 33.05 3.58 -22.07
CA ILE A 360 34.07 3.24 -23.05
C ILE A 360 33.41 3.29 -24.42
N ALA A 361 34.05 3.98 -25.36
CA ALA A 361 33.65 3.90 -26.77
C ALA A 361 33.64 2.43 -27.21
N PRO A 362 32.67 2.00 -28.03
CA PRO A 362 32.72 0.69 -28.66
C PRO A 362 34.10 0.50 -29.29
N LYS A 363 34.78 -0.62 -29.02
CA LYS A 363 35.97 -0.96 -29.79
C LYS A 363 35.50 -1.21 -31.22
N ASN A 364 35.88 -0.32 -32.14
CA ASN A 364 35.66 -0.49 -33.58
C ASN A 364 36.21 -1.82 -34.09
#